data_AF-A0A969LN08-F1
#
_entry.id   AF-A0A969LN08-F1
#
_cell.length_a   1.000
_cell.length_b   1.000
_cell.length_c   1.000
_cell.angle_alpha   90.00
_cell.angle_beta   90.00
_cell.angle_gamma   90.00
#
_symmetry.space_group_name_H-M   'P 1'
#
loop_
_entity.id
_entity.type
_entity.pdbx_description
1 polymer ?
#
loop_
_entity_poly.entity_id
_entity_poly.type
_entity_poly.pdbx_seq_one_letter_code
_entity_poly.pdbx_strand_id
1 'polypeptide(L)'
;MNDPAVRALKKELKKFDVERPLSSEEAEEMSELSQKLASEFERIAMAAVERGEYALPLVLVPYELFFEGNDDVGSIACNVEVHQGVAWYYAAFKRIASDSTVAAIYVEITDVGEVEDDNDSWPFSDKVHVVTKASDKQIEAWRQELQADEVGLADEADGVEVPKGYQVQVFWWD
;
A
#
# COMPACT_ATOMS: atom_id res chain seq x y z
N MET A 1 0.63 8.96 -12.43
CA MET A 1 -0.18 10.07 -11.84
C MET A 1 0.73 11.27 -11.52
N ASN A 2 0.48 12.47 -12.06
CA ASN A 2 1.43 13.61 -12.04
C ASN A 2 0.94 14.83 -11.21
N ASP A 3 0.16 14.59 -10.14
CA ASP A 3 -0.36 15.68 -9.30
C ASP A 3 0.79 16.37 -8.52
N PRO A 4 0.96 17.70 -8.63
CA PRO A 4 2.01 18.44 -7.95
C PRO A 4 1.97 18.35 -6.41
N ALA A 5 0.79 18.24 -5.81
CA ALA A 5 0.63 18.14 -4.36
C ALA A 5 1.10 16.78 -3.85
N VAL A 6 0.68 15.69 -4.52
CA VAL A 6 1.17 14.33 -4.25
C VAL A 6 2.69 14.25 -4.38
N ARG A 7 3.27 14.86 -5.43
CA ARG A 7 4.73 14.87 -5.62
C ARG A 7 5.46 15.63 -4.51
N ALA A 8 4.90 16.76 -4.06
CA ALA A 8 5.48 17.54 -2.96
C ALA A 8 5.45 16.74 -1.66
N LEU A 9 4.31 16.14 -1.31
CA LEU A 9 4.14 15.35 -0.10
C LEU A 9 5.06 14.11 -0.09
N LYS A 10 5.18 13.38 -1.21
CA LYS A 10 6.13 12.27 -1.34
C LYS A 10 7.58 12.71 -1.13
N LYS A 11 7.96 13.89 -1.65
CA LYS A 11 9.30 14.44 -1.46
C LYS A 11 9.59 14.80 0.00
N GLU A 12 8.58 15.31 0.72
CA GLU A 12 8.69 15.62 2.14
C GLU A 12 8.79 14.34 2.98
N LEU A 13 7.95 13.34 2.71
CA LEU A 13 8.02 12.02 3.38
C LEU A 13 9.38 11.34 3.22
N LYS A 14 10.03 11.48 2.06
CA LYS A 14 11.37 10.92 1.81
C LYS A 14 12.46 11.47 2.75
N LYS A 15 12.22 12.59 3.43
CA LYS A 15 13.16 13.13 4.44
C LYS A 15 13.24 12.26 5.70
N PHE A 16 12.20 11.46 5.95
CA PHE A 16 12.12 10.58 7.11
C PHE A 16 12.59 9.14 6.82
N ASP A 17 12.97 8.86 5.57
CA ASP A 17 13.57 7.59 5.14
C ASP A 17 15.07 7.56 5.55
N VAL A 18 15.30 7.44 6.86
CA VAL A 18 16.63 7.46 7.48
C VAL A 18 16.88 6.18 8.28
N GLU A 19 18.09 5.63 8.21
CA GLU A 19 18.52 4.42 8.95
C GLU A 19 18.69 4.66 10.47
N ARG A 20 17.96 5.63 11.04
CA ARG A 20 17.93 5.90 12.47
C ARG A 20 16.49 5.95 12.99
N PRO A 21 16.28 5.62 14.27
CA PRO A 21 14.99 5.85 14.91
C PRO A 21 14.60 7.34 14.82
N LEU A 22 13.33 7.57 14.51
CA LEU A 22 12.72 8.88 14.51
C LEU A 22 12.46 9.32 15.96
N SER A 23 12.60 10.62 16.19
CA SER A 23 12.08 11.23 17.42
C SER A 23 10.55 11.26 17.41
N SER A 24 9.94 11.47 18.58
CA SER A 24 8.47 11.57 18.68
C SER A 24 7.90 12.67 17.81
N GLU A 25 8.59 13.81 17.69
CA GLU A 25 8.18 14.94 16.85
C GLU A 25 8.27 14.60 15.36
N GLU A 26 9.34 13.91 14.93
CA GLU A 26 9.49 13.45 13.54
C GLU A 26 8.46 12.37 13.16
N ALA A 27 8.08 11.51 14.11
CA ALA A 27 7.04 10.51 13.89
C ALA A 27 5.64 11.13 13.74
N GLU A 28 5.34 12.16 14.54
CA GLU A 28 4.10 12.92 14.44
C GLU A 28 4.02 13.68 13.12
N GLU A 29 5.12 14.34 12.71
CA GLU A 29 5.21 15.03 11.41
C GLU A 29 5.06 14.05 10.23
N MET A 30 5.69 12.89 10.28
CA MET A 30 5.51 11.84 9.27
C MET A 30 4.06 11.35 9.21
N SER A 31 3.41 11.18 10.37
CA SER A 31 2.01 10.77 10.44
C SER A 31 1.10 11.80 9.78
N GLU A 32 1.27 13.09 10.08
CA GLU A 32 0.50 14.17 9.44
C GLU A 32 0.72 14.25 7.94
N LEU A 33 1.98 14.09 7.48
CA LEU A 33 2.30 14.10 6.05
C LEU A 33 1.69 12.90 5.33
N SER A 34 1.65 11.74 5.97
CA SER A 34 1.00 10.54 5.47
C SER A 34 -0.52 10.73 5.36
N GLN A 35 -1.14 11.35 6.37
CA GLN A 35 -2.56 11.70 6.34
C GLN A 35 -2.89 12.68 5.22
N LYS A 36 -2.10 13.76 5.06
CA LYS A 36 -2.26 14.73 3.96
C LYS A 36 -2.12 14.06 2.59
N LEU A 37 -1.19 13.12 2.46
CA LEU A 37 -1.00 12.36 1.22
C LEU A 37 -2.22 11.48 0.91
N ALA A 38 -2.78 10.81 1.93
CA ALA A 38 -4.00 10.02 1.78
C ALA A 38 -5.18 10.89 1.34
N SER A 39 -5.41 12.04 2.00
CA SER A 39 -6.50 12.96 1.63
C SER A 39 -6.33 13.53 0.21
N GLU A 40 -5.10 13.79 -0.25
CA GLU A 40 -4.87 14.20 -1.64
C GLU A 40 -5.17 13.07 -2.64
N PHE A 41 -4.83 11.83 -2.30
CA PHE A 41 -5.22 10.69 -3.13
C PHE A 41 -6.73 10.53 -3.20
N GLU A 42 -7.43 10.62 -2.07
CA GLU A 42 -8.89 10.59 -1.99
C GLU A 42 -9.51 11.70 -2.85
N ARG A 43 -9.02 12.94 -2.73
CA ARG A 43 -9.48 14.06 -3.56
C ARG A 43 -9.31 13.77 -5.06
N ILE A 44 -8.17 13.20 -5.46
CA ILE A 44 -7.91 12.87 -6.86
C ILE A 44 -8.83 11.74 -7.33
N ALA A 45 -9.02 10.71 -6.50
CA ALA A 45 -9.91 9.58 -6.75
C ALA A 45 -11.35 10.05 -6.93
N MET A 46 -11.88 10.84 -6.01
CA MET A 46 -13.23 11.44 -6.11
C MET A 46 -13.39 12.27 -7.37
N ALA A 47 -12.40 13.11 -7.71
CA ALA A 47 -12.46 13.91 -8.92
C ALA A 47 -12.43 13.05 -10.20
N ALA A 48 -11.77 11.88 -10.18
CA ALA A 48 -11.79 10.92 -11.29
C ALA A 48 -13.17 10.26 -11.44
N VAL A 49 -13.78 9.85 -10.32
CA VAL A 49 -15.16 9.33 -10.29
C VAL A 49 -16.14 10.35 -10.86
N GLU A 50 -16.07 11.62 -10.46
CA GLU A 50 -16.90 12.71 -11.00
C GLU A 50 -16.73 12.90 -12.52
N ARG A 51 -15.54 12.60 -13.06
CA ARG A 51 -15.26 12.66 -14.50
C ARG A 51 -15.68 11.38 -15.25
N GLY A 52 -16.22 10.38 -14.56
CA GLY A 52 -16.54 9.07 -15.15
C GLY A 52 -15.29 8.27 -15.52
N GLU A 53 -14.14 8.61 -14.96
CA GLU A 53 -12.90 7.85 -15.07
C GLU A 53 -12.96 6.71 -14.05
N TYR A 54 -13.62 5.61 -14.41
CA TYR A 54 -13.73 4.39 -13.55
C TYR A 54 -12.38 3.69 -13.31
N ALA A 55 -11.34 4.09 -14.04
CA ALA A 55 -9.98 3.78 -13.65
C ALA A 55 -9.58 4.79 -12.58
N LEU A 56 -9.91 4.52 -11.32
CA LEU A 56 -9.33 5.23 -10.19
C LEU A 56 -7.81 5.29 -10.44
N PRO A 57 -7.18 6.47 -10.35
CA PRO A 57 -5.74 6.53 -10.52
C PRO A 57 -5.11 5.72 -9.39
N LEU A 58 -4.38 4.65 -9.71
CA LEU A 58 -3.76 3.71 -8.74
C LEU A 58 -3.34 4.44 -7.46
N VAL A 59 -4.11 4.26 -6.38
CA VAL A 59 -3.80 4.85 -5.08
C VAL A 59 -2.96 3.84 -4.33
N LEU A 60 -1.64 4.05 -4.39
CA LEU A 60 -0.67 3.26 -3.64
C LEU A 60 -0.34 3.97 -2.33
N VAL A 61 -0.70 3.34 -1.21
CA VAL A 61 -0.38 3.81 0.14
C VAL A 61 0.69 2.93 0.77
N PRO A 62 1.58 3.45 1.64
CA PRO A 62 2.45 2.60 2.45
C PRO A 62 1.63 1.57 3.22
N TYR A 63 2.11 0.33 3.32
CA TYR A 63 1.34 -0.72 3.97
C TYR A 63 1.03 -0.39 5.44
N GLU A 64 1.92 0.31 6.15
CA GLU A 64 1.64 0.75 7.52
C GLU A 64 0.38 1.61 7.60
N LEU A 65 0.21 2.54 6.65
CA LEU A 65 -0.95 3.42 6.62
C LEU A 65 -2.25 2.64 6.37
N PHE A 66 -2.20 1.58 5.57
CA PHE A 66 -3.36 0.73 5.32
C PHE A 66 -3.72 -0.14 6.53
N PHE A 67 -2.72 -0.66 7.25
CA PHE A 67 -2.93 -1.64 8.31
C PHE A 67 -3.04 -1.04 9.72
N GLU A 68 -2.50 0.16 9.98
CA GLU A 68 -2.59 0.80 11.29
C GLU A 68 -4.02 1.26 11.58
N GLY A 69 -4.62 0.65 12.61
CA GLY A 69 -6.01 0.91 12.99
C GLY A 69 -7.04 0.08 12.21
N ASN A 70 -6.61 -0.71 11.22
CA ASN A 70 -7.48 -1.58 10.45
C ASN A 70 -7.83 -2.86 11.22
N ASP A 71 -9.11 -3.10 11.44
CA ASP A 71 -9.66 -4.36 11.95
C ASP A 71 -10.71 -4.99 11.01
N ASP A 72 -10.93 -4.40 9.83
CA ASP A 72 -11.89 -4.87 8.85
C ASP A 72 -11.32 -6.03 8.02
N VAL A 73 -11.74 -7.24 8.36
CA VAL A 73 -11.38 -8.48 7.65
C VAL A 73 -11.77 -8.44 6.17
N GLY A 74 -12.82 -7.70 5.80
CA GLY A 74 -13.26 -7.58 4.41
C GLY A 74 -12.35 -6.69 3.56
N SER A 75 -11.48 -5.90 4.18
CA SER A 75 -10.66 -4.90 3.48
C SER A 75 -9.50 -5.49 2.67
N ILE A 76 -9.08 -6.72 2.93
CA ILE A 76 -7.98 -7.37 2.20
C ILE A 76 -8.14 -8.89 2.18
N ALA A 77 -7.72 -9.53 1.08
CA ALA A 77 -7.67 -11.00 0.94
C ALA A 77 -9.00 -11.70 1.30
N CYS A 78 -10.13 -11.03 1.09
CA CYS A 78 -11.43 -11.44 1.61
C CYS A 78 -11.95 -12.78 1.05
N ASN A 79 -11.36 -13.26 -0.06
CA ASN A 79 -11.71 -14.51 -0.72
C ASN A 79 -10.89 -15.73 -0.25
N VAL A 80 -9.91 -15.53 0.65
CA VAL A 80 -9.14 -16.63 1.23
C VAL A 80 -10.02 -17.50 2.14
N GLU A 81 -10.04 -18.81 1.90
CA GLU A 81 -10.91 -19.78 2.60
C GLU A 81 -10.76 -19.74 4.13
N VAL A 82 -9.52 -19.59 4.62
CA VAL A 82 -9.22 -19.43 6.05
C VAL A 82 -8.43 -18.14 6.26
N HIS A 83 -9.16 -17.02 6.29
CA HIS A 83 -8.60 -15.70 6.51
C HIS A 83 -7.92 -15.59 7.87
N GLN A 84 -6.64 -15.20 7.88
CA GLN A 84 -5.82 -15.14 9.11
C GLN A 84 -6.07 -13.88 9.96
N GLY A 85 -6.85 -12.93 9.42
CA GLY A 85 -7.17 -11.65 10.06
C GLY A 85 -6.17 -10.55 9.69
N VAL A 86 -6.65 -9.30 9.70
CA VAL A 86 -5.87 -8.12 9.28
C VAL A 86 -4.56 -7.98 10.07
N ALA A 87 -4.60 -8.19 11.39
CA ALA A 87 -3.41 -8.12 12.25
C ALA A 87 -2.33 -9.14 11.86
N TRP A 88 -2.72 -10.31 11.36
CA TRP A 88 -1.79 -11.32 10.89
C TRP A 88 -1.11 -10.85 9.58
N TYR A 89 -1.87 -10.32 8.62
CA TYR A 89 -1.32 -9.77 7.38
C TYR A 89 -0.37 -8.61 7.65
N TYR A 90 -0.73 -7.71 8.56
CA TYR A 90 0.16 -6.62 8.97
C TYR A 90 1.47 -7.15 9.55
N ALA A 91 1.41 -8.17 10.41
CA ALA A 91 2.61 -8.79 10.97
C ALA A 91 3.45 -9.51 9.90
N ALA A 92 2.82 -10.13 8.88
CA ALA A 92 3.50 -10.74 7.74
C ALA A 92 4.22 -9.68 6.90
N PHE A 93 3.55 -8.59 6.53
CA PHE A 93 4.18 -7.51 5.78
C PHE A 93 5.28 -6.79 6.56
N LYS A 94 5.16 -6.63 7.88
CA LYS A 94 6.28 -6.16 8.72
C LYS A 94 7.51 -7.07 8.62
N ARG A 95 7.33 -8.40 8.62
CA ARG A 95 8.45 -9.33 8.44
C ARG A 95 9.07 -9.20 7.05
N ILE A 96 8.24 -9.14 6.00
CA ILE A 96 8.70 -8.97 4.62
C ILE A 96 9.46 -7.65 4.46
N ALA A 97 8.92 -6.54 4.99
CA ALA A 97 9.56 -5.22 4.94
C ALA A 97 10.91 -5.18 5.67
N SER A 98 11.13 -6.04 6.68
CA SER A 98 12.40 -6.14 7.39
C SER A 98 13.48 -6.94 6.63
N ASP A 99 13.13 -7.61 5.53
CA ASP A 99 14.10 -8.32 4.70
C ASP A 99 14.93 -7.32 3.88
N SER A 100 16.26 -7.44 3.93
CA SER A 100 17.20 -6.56 3.20
C SER A 100 17.05 -6.56 1.66
N THR A 101 16.29 -7.50 1.11
CA THR A 101 15.94 -7.55 -0.31
C THR A 101 14.74 -6.69 -0.66
N VAL A 102 13.98 -6.21 0.33
CA VAL A 102 12.81 -5.35 0.16
C VAL A 102 13.20 -3.89 0.40
N ALA A 103 12.72 -3.00 -0.46
CA ALA A 103 12.92 -1.55 -0.34
C ALA A 103 11.66 -0.83 0.14
N ALA A 104 10.47 -1.29 -0.26
CA ALA A 104 9.19 -0.71 0.13
C ALA A 104 8.04 -1.68 -0.13
N ILE A 105 6.92 -1.48 0.58
CA ILE A 105 5.66 -2.21 0.35
C ILE A 105 4.53 -1.18 0.29
N TYR A 106 3.67 -1.31 -0.71
CA TYR A 106 2.50 -0.48 -0.91
C TYR A 106 1.24 -1.32 -1.08
N VAL A 107 0.14 -0.84 -0.53
CA VAL A 107 -1.19 -1.42 -0.76
C VAL A 107 -1.88 -0.58 -1.83
N GLU A 108 -2.44 -1.25 -2.85
CA GLU A 108 -3.26 -0.61 -3.89
C GLU A 108 -4.70 -0.54 -3.40
N ILE A 109 -5.21 0.68 -3.22
CA ILE A 109 -6.61 0.88 -2.88
C ILE A 109 -7.45 0.69 -4.14
N THR A 110 -8.26 -0.35 -4.14
CA THR A 110 -9.09 -0.78 -5.27
C THR A 110 -10.51 -0.21 -5.15
N ASP A 111 -11.00 -0.03 -3.92
CA ASP A 111 -12.27 0.63 -3.63
C ASP A 111 -12.17 1.40 -2.31
N VAL A 112 -12.82 2.57 -2.23
CA VAL A 112 -12.88 3.40 -1.02
C VAL A 112 -14.24 3.30 -0.30
N GLY A 113 -15.16 2.46 -0.80
CA GLY A 113 -16.51 2.34 -0.28
C GLY A 113 -17.39 3.56 -0.60
N GLU A 114 -18.70 3.42 -0.46
CA GLU A 114 -19.63 4.54 -0.56
C GLU A 114 -19.68 5.30 0.79
N VAL A 115 -19.36 6.58 0.77
CA VAL A 115 -19.38 7.49 1.94
C VAL A 115 -20.81 7.79 2.43
N GLU A 116 -21.84 7.18 1.82
CA GLU A 116 -23.21 7.70 1.89
C GLU A 116 -24.01 7.32 3.15
N ASP A 117 -23.57 6.40 4.02
CA ASP A 117 -24.38 6.00 5.18
C ASP A 117 -23.53 5.65 6.42
N ASP A 118 -22.98 6.65 7.15
CA ASP A 118 -22.46 6.54 8.55
C ASP A 118 -21.58 5.31 8.89
N ASN A 119 -21.04 4.62 7.88
CA ASN A 119 -20.31 3.37 8.00
C ASN A 119 -18.90 3.70 7.54
N ASP A 120 -17.99 3.89 8.50
CA ASP A 120 -16.56 4.04 8.29
C ASP A 120 -15.97 2.72 7.74
N SER A 121 -16.37 2.31 6.53
CA SER A 121 -15.83 1.11 5.90
C SER A 121 -14.37 1.35 5.57
N TRP A 122 -13.50 0.44 5.99
CA TRP A 122 -12.08 0.55 5.68
C TRP A 122 -11.88 0.44 4.16
N PRO A 123 -10.96 1.20 3.55
CA PRO A 123 -10.66 1.05 2.12
C PRO A 123 -10.32 -0.40 1.77
N PHE A 124 -10.81 -0.85 0.61
CA PHE A 124 -10.60 -2.21 0.12
C PHE A 124 -9.36 -2.30 -0.77
N SER A 125 -8.65 -3.42 -0.64
CA SER A 125 -7.54 -3.80 -1.50
C SER A 125 -7.55 -5.29 -1.81
N ASP A 126 -7.31 -5.60 -3.07
CA ASP A 126 -7.03 -6.94 -3.58
C ASP A 126 -5.55 -7.10 -4.00
N LYS A 127 -4.70 -6.08 -3.76
CA LYS A 127 -3.35 -6.00 -4.33
C LYS A 127 -2.33 -5.35 -3.41
N VAL A 128 -1.18 -6.01 -3.27
CA VAL A 128 -0.02 -5.46 -2.56
C VAL A 128 1.22 -5.49 -3.46
N HIS A 129 1.87 -4.33 -3.56
CA HIS A 129 3.08 -4.10 -4.34
C HIS A 129 4.30 -4.13 -3.45
N VAL A 130 5.26 -5.00 -3.76
CA VAL A 130 6.52 -5.14 -3.03
C VAL A 130 7.68 -4.75 -3.95
N VAL A 131 8.38 -3.66 -3.60
CA VAL A 131 9.60 -3.24 -4.29
C VAL A 131 10.76 -4.08 -3.75
N THR A 132 11.28 -4.99 -4.56
CA THR A 132 12.23 -6.01 -4.08
C THR A 132 13.27 -6.42 -5.12
N LYS A 133 14.39 -6.94 -4.65
CA LYS A 133 15.40 -7.69 -5.44
C LYS A 133 15.45 -9.17 -5.03
N ALA A 134 14.43 -9.65 -4.31
CA ALA A 134 14.34 -11.03 -3.84
C ALA A 134 14.34 -12.03 -5.00
N SER A 135 14.81 -13.24 -4.71
CA SER A 135 14.76 -14.34 -5.66
C SER A 135 13.33 -14.87 -5.86
N ASP A 136 13.06 -15.50 -7.00
CA ASP A 136 11.76 -16.12 -7.30
C ASP A 136 11.32 -17.10 -6.20
N LYS A 137 12.27 -17.83 -5.60
CA LYS A 137 11.99 -18.73 -4.48
C LYS A 137 11.51 -18.01 -3.22
N GLN A 138 12.05 -16.82 -2.92
CA GLN A 138 11.58 -16.02 -1.79
C GLN A 138 10.20 -15.42 -2.09
N ILE A 139 10.01 -14.93 -3.31
CA ILE A 139 8.72 -14.38 -3.76
C ILE A 139 7.62 -15.45 -3.65
N GLU A 140 7.89 -16.66 -4.12
CA GLU A 140 6.95 -17.79 -4.00
C GLU A 140 6.68 -18.19 -2.55
N ALA A 141 7.70 -18.14 -1.68
CA ALA A 141 7.50 -18.40 -0.25
C ALA A 141 6.58 -17.35 0.41
N TRP A 142 6.74 -16.07 0.07
CA TRP A 142 5.85 -15.00 0.53
C TRP A 142 4.45 -15.18 -0.03
N ARG A 143 4.31 -15.52 -1.32
CA ARG A 143 3.02 -15.77 -1.96
C ARG A 143 2.24 -16.87 -1.22
N GLN A 144 2.90 -17.98 -0.90
CA GLN A 144 2.29 -19.08 -0.15
C GLN A 144 1.94 -18.69 1.29
N GLU A 145 2.83 -17.96 1.98
CA GLU A 145 2.57 -17.46 3.33
C GLU A 145 1.33 -16.56 3.34
N LEU A 146 1.28 -15.57 2.43
CA LEU A 146 0.20 -14.60 2.29
C LEU A 146 -1.09 -15.19 1.69
N GLN A 147 -1.04 -16.43 1.21
CA GLN A 147 -2.14 -17.09 0.50
C GLN A 147 -2.64 -16.26 -0.69
N ALA A 148 -1.73 -15.57 -1.39
CA ALA A 148 -2.06 -14.88 -2.62
C ALA A 148 -2.31 -15.89 -3.74
N ASP A 149 -3.33 -15.62 -4.56
CA ASP A 149 -3.67 -16.46 -5.70
C ASP A 149 -2.58 -16.41 -6.76
N GLU A 150 -2.03 -15.22 -6.97
CA GLU A 150 -1.02 -14.98 -7.99
C GLU A 150 0.00 -13.93 -7.54
N VAL A 151 1.15 -13.95 -8.22
CA VAL A 151 2.21 -12.95 -8.07
C VAL A 151 2.83 -12.67 -9.44
N GLY A 152 3.09 -11.40 -9.72
CA GLY A 152 3.53 -10.96 -11.03
C GLY A 152 4.25 -9.63 -11.00
N LEU A 153 4.95 -9.31 -12.09
CA LEU A 153 5.60 -8.02 -12.23
C LEU A 153 4.56 -6.93 -12.48
N ALA A 154 4.71 -5.78 -11.82
CA ALA A 154 3.93 -4.61 -12.19
C ALA A 154 4.32 -4.14 -13.60
N ASP A 155 3.33 -3.95 -14.48
CA ASP A 155 3.56 -3.42 -15.83
C ASP A 155 4.07 -1.97 -15.78
N GLU A 156 3.50 -1.14 -14.89
CA GLU A 156 3.94 0.22 -14.59
C GLU A 156 3.68 0.54 -13.10
N ALA A 157 4.73 0.66 -12.29
CA ALA A 157 4.60 1.10 -10.89
C ALA A 157 4.53 2.63 -10.81
N ASP A 158 3.42 3.18 -11.30
CA ASP A 158 3.27 4.60 -11.56
C ASP A 158 3.29 5.41 -10.25
N GLY A 159 4.41 6.08 -9.97
CA GLY A 159 4.62 6.83 -8.73
C GLY A 159 5.31 6.07 -7.58
N VAL A 160 5.85 4.87 -7.84
CA VAL A 160 6.75 4.16 -6.93
C VAL A 160 8.20 4.36 -7.38
N GLU A 161 9.09 4.75 -6.47
CA GLU A 161 10.52 4.81 -6.77
C GLU A 161 11.11 3.42 -6.68
N VAL A 162 11.62 2.90 -7.81
CA VAL A 162 12.25 1.58 -7.88
C VAL A 162 13.76 1.76 -7.94
N PRO A 163 14.51 1.37 -6.88
CA PRO A 163 15.95 1.45 -6.89
C PRO A 163 16.56 0.58 -8.00
N LYS A 164 17.77 0.94 -8.45
CA LYS A 164 18.46 0.17 -9.49
C LYS A 164 18.66 -1.29 -9.04
N GLY A 165 18.20 -2.23 -9.86
CA GLY A 165 18.30 -3.67 -9.59
C GLY A 165 17.16 -4.23 -8.72
N TYR A 166 16.17 -3.40 -8.39
CA TYR A 166 14.90 -3.83 -7.80
C TYR A 166 13.83 -3.89 -8.90
N GLN A 167 12.77 -4.62 -8.61
CA GLN A 167 11.56 -4.76 -9.40
C GLN A 167 10.34 -4.64 -8.48
N VAL A 168 9.14 -4.49 -9.03
CA VAL A 168 7.90 -4.45 -8.26
C VAL A 168 7.15 -5.75 -8.50
N GLN A 169 6.96 -6.53 -7.44
CA GLN A 169 6.14 -7.72 -7.42
C GLN A 169 4.78 -7.38 -6.85
N VAL A 170 3.72 -7.69 -7.57
CA VAL A 170 2.33 -7.49 -7.15
C VAL A 170 1.80 -8.84 -6.71
N PHE A 171 1.28 -8.91 -5.49
CA PHE A 171 0.53 -10.05 -4.97
C PHE A 171 -0.94 -9.68 -5.03
N TRP A 172 -1.80 -10.56 -5.55
CA TRP A 172 -3.24 -10.33 -5.57
C TRP A 172 -4.07 -11.53 -5.14
N TRP A 173 -5.27 -11.22 -4.66
CA TRP A 173 -6.29 -12.16 -4.21
C TRP A 173 -7.56 -11.92 -5.02
N ASP A 174 -8.08 -12.95 -5.70
CA ASP A 174 -9.23 -12.87 -6.60
C ASP A 174 -10.54 -13.28 -5.95
#